data_AF-G4YXA7-F1
#
_entry.id   AF-G4YXA7-F1
#
_cell.length_a   1.000
_cell.length_b   1.000
_cell.length_c   1.000
_cell.angle_alpha   90.00
_cell.angle_beta   90.00
_cell.angle_gamma   90.00
#
_symmetry.space_group_name_H-M   'P 1'
#
loop_
_entity.id
_entity.type
_entity.pdbx_description
1 polymer ?
#
loop_
_entity_poly.entity_id
_entity_poly.type
_entity_poly.pdbx_seq_one_letter_code
_entity_poly.pdbx_strand_id
1 'polypeptide(L)'
;MAAMLEKRSRLPRSPTAVALLCVCVWIQLDIATAANVDCVVSDWSAYSACDTSTMKQYRTRTIVKAQSGWGRACPVLIEYVACKPVPCELSAWSDYSTCSGGYKKRTRTIVKDALYGGTPCGVMEETIACKPVDCYVSRWSDWSACAALDGKQISTRDVLVYPYDGGAACPDLVQTQWCPKVDCVVGEYGSWSECDPATGAKTRTRKITTAPLYGGVACPTLTDVAYCTAVDCVMSEYTAWSTCNEATGLKTRTRTVVTPSNFGGVACGALADTTPCDPIDCVVGEWGAWGDCNLDDGAKKRTRPVTTPVKYGGAACPALTETLYCTKQDCQVNDWGSWSSCNFATGKKTRSRTPKIYDLFGGQACPTLSEEASCDAVACQLSDWGAWSGCYPTTLKKTRSRSITRQPMYGGAACDSLTEEATCVVDCVLSDWSSWSACNFVTGLKTRTRQVVTFPQTNGAACGATSETAACDPVDCQVSDWSDWSGCNQKTMQRTHIRQITTYPAYGGQACPALSESEACSGQQ
;
A
#
# COMPACT_ATOMS: atom_id res chain seq x y z
N MET A 1 -94.17 28.35 -28.90
CA MET A 1 -94.61 27.18 -29.70
C MET A 1 -94.96 27.66 -31.09
N ALA A 2 -94.65 26.89 -32.13
CA ALA A 2 -95.37 27.02 -33.40
C ALA A 2 -96.70 26.25 -33.28
N ALA A 3 -97.79 26.82 -33.77
CA ALA A 3 -99.09 26.16 -33.84
C ALA A 3 -99.77 26.53 -35.15
N MET A 4 -99.84 25.59 -36.09
CA MET A 4 -100.82 25.66 -37.18
C MET A 4 -102.13 25.07 -36.70
N LEU A 5 -103.24 25.72 -37.05
CA LEU A 5 -104.58 25.19 -36.88
C LEU A 5 -105.48 25.70 -38.02
N GLU A 6 -106.17 24.78 -38.70
CA GLU A 6 -107.11 25.05 -39.77
C GLU A 6 -108.38 24.20 -39.56
N LYS A 7 -109.58 24.71 -39.88
CA LYS A 7 -110.85 24.00 -39.61
C LYS A 7 -112.07 24.51 -40.39
N ARG A 8 -112.82 23.55 -40.98
CA ARG A 8 -114.27 23.62 -41.35
C ARG A 8 -114.60 24.64 -42.49
N SER A 9 -115.81 24.75 -43.06
CA SER A 9 -117.17 24.19 -42.82
C SER A 9 -118.00 24.15 -44.13
N ARG A 10 -119.31 23.79 -44.11
CA ARG A 10 -120.33 24.27 -45.09
C ARG A 10 -121.82 24.04 -44.69
N LEU A 11 -122.74 24.79 -45.32
CA LEU A 11 -124.23 24.91 -45.21
C LEU A 11 -124.81 25.36 -46.59
N PRO A 12 -126.10 25.14 -46.98
CA PRO A 12 -127.30 25.99 -46.64
C PRO A 12 -128.65 25.16 -46.59
N ARG A 13 -129.91 25.48 -47.05
CA ARG A 13 -130.58 26.58 -47.83
C ARG A 13 -132.16 26.48 -47.82
N SER A 14 -132.92 27.58 -47.54
CA SER A 14 -134.06 28.19 -48.33
C SER A 14 -135.35 27.41 -48.82
N PRO A 15 -136.39 28.00 -49.51
CA PRO A 15 -137.21 29.26 -49.38
C PRO A 15 -138.75 29.16 -49.80
N THR A 16 -139.45 30.30 -50.12
CA THR A 16 -140.74 30.54 -50.92
C THR A 16 -142.13 30.74 -50.19
N ALA A 17 -143.25 31.28 -50.76
CA ALA A 17 -143.54 32.46 -51.67
C ALA A 17 -145.07 32.84 -51.93
N VAL A 18 -145.41 34.15 -51.94
CA VAL A 18 -146.28 34.97 -52.89
C VAL A 18 -147.84 34.79 -53.17
N ALA A 19 -148.66 35.77 -52.70
CA ALA A 19 -149.71 36.69 -53.31
C ALA A 19 -151.04 36.35 -54.10
N LEU A 20 -151.99 37.35 -54.13
CA LEU A 20 -153.17 37.65 -55.04
C LEU A 20 -154.54 36.89 -54.81
N LEU A 21 -155.79 37.27 -55.25
CA LEU A 21 -156.50 38.47 -55.85
C LEU A 21 -158.10 38.36 -55.82
N CYS A 22 -158.85 39.39 -56.33
CA CYS A 22 -160.24 39.41 -56.91
C CYS A 22 -161.55 39.30 -56.03
N VAL A 23 -162.81 39.73 -56.39
CA VAL A 23 -163.35 40.70 -57.42
C VAL A 23 -164.68 41.48 -57.04
N CYS A 24 -165.92 41.26 -57.58
CA CYS A 24 -167.12 42.17 -57.48
C CYS A 24 -168.55 41.51 -57.52
N VAL A 25 -169.62 42.29 -57.19
CA VAL A 25 -171.12 42.09 -57.39
C VAL A 25 -171.78 40.92 -56.58
N TRP A 26 -172.88 40.94 -55.80
CA TRP A 26 -174.06 41.77 -55.42
C TRP A 26 -175.40 41.01 -55.64
N ILE A 27 -176.16 40.71 -54.57
CA ILE A 27 -177.64 40.53 -54.44
C ILE A 27 -177.97 40.26 -52.94
N GLN A 28 -179.22 40.43 -52.47
CA GLN A 28 -179.59 40.57 -51.04
C GLN A 28 -180.24 39.33 -50.37
N LEU A 29 -179.95 39.17 -49.06
CA LEU A 29 -180.76 38.75 -47.88
C LEU A 29 -181.81 37.60 -48.01
N ASP A 30 -182.05 36.74 -47.01
CA ASP A 30 -181.68 36.72 -45.56
C ASP A 30 -181.77 35.25 -45.04
N ILE A 31 -181.55 34.79 -43.78
CA ILE A 31 -181.26 35.36 -42.44
C ILE A 31 -180.54 34.29 -41.56
N ALA A 32 -180.45 34.54 -40.23
CA ALA A 32 -180.06 33.67 -39.10
C ALA A 32 -178.57 33.66 -38.68
N THR A 33 -178.32 33.48 -37.37
CA THR A 33 -177.15 34.10 -36.70
C THR A 33 -176.36 33.20 -35.72
N ALA A 34 -175.03 33.14 -35.92
CA ALA A 34 -174.00 32.82 -34.90
C ALA A 34 -172.62 33.36 -35.38
N ALA A 35 -171.63 33.58 -34.49
CA ALA A 35 -170.39 34.31 -34.82
C ALA A 35 -169.08 33.57 -34.50
N ASN A 36 -168.02 33.87 -35.28
CA ASN A 36 -166.64 33.34 -35.16
C ASN A 36 -165.64 34.49 -34.88
N VAL A 37 -164.45 34.19 -34.34
CA VAL A 37 -163.43 35.22 -33.96
C VAL A 37 -161.99 34.74 -34.21
N ASP A 38 -161.18 35.56 -34.91
CA ASP A 38 -159.74 35.34 -35.12
C ASP A 38 -158.87 35.64 -33.89
N CYS A 39 -157.70 34.97 -33.78
CA CYS A 39 -156.69 35.34 -32.79
C CYS A 39 -156.00 36.67 -33.14
N VAL A 40 -155.91 37.56 -32.16
CA VAL A 40 -155.13 38.80 -32.22
C VAL A 40 -153.98 38.70 -31.21
N VAL A 41 -152.76 38.96 -31.68
CA VAL A 41 -151.54 39.05 -30.84
C VAL A 41 -151.11 40.51 -30.69
N SER A 42 -150.33 40.80 -29.65
CA SER A 42 -149.71 42.11 -29.47
C SER A 42 -148.63 42.37 -30.51
N ASP A 43 -148.19 43.62 -30.60
CA ASP A 43 -146.88 43.94 -31.16
C ASP A 43 -145.75 43.23 -30.40
N TRP A 44 -144.61 43.14 -31.07
CA TRP A 44 -143.39 42.56 -30.51
C TRP A 44 -142.71 43.50 -29.52
N SER A 45 -142.16 42.93 -28.45
CA SER A 45 -141.24 43.63 -27.55
C SER A 45 -139.99 44.15 -28.30
N ALA A 46 -139.23 45.01 -27.63
CA ALA A 46 -137.83 45.21 -27.98
C ALA A 46 -137.06 43.88 -27.89
N TYR A 47 -135.94 43.78 -28.61
CA TYR A 47 -135.00 42.66 -28.45
C TYR A 47 -134.30 42.73 -27.09
N SER A 48 -133.99 41.55 -26.53
CA SER A 48 -133.13 41.37 -25.37
C SER A 48 -131.74 41.96 -25.60
N ALA A 49 -130.96 42.11 -24.53
CA ALA A 49 -129.51 42.21 -24.66
C ALA A 49 -128.95 40.98 -25.39
N CYS A 50 -127.77 41.16 -26.01
CA CYS A 50 -127.08 40.13 -26.76
C CYS A 50 -126.34 39.15 -25.84
N ASP A 51 -126.72 37.87 -25.88
CA ASP A 51 -126.04 36.79 -25.17
C ASP A 51 -124.65 36.55 -25.78
N THR A 52 -123.61 36.67 -24.95
CA THR A 52 -122.20 36.48 -25.32
C THR A 52 -121.83 35.01 -25.57
N SER A 53 -122.66 34.05 -25.12
CA SER A 53 -122.46 32.62 -25.30
C SER A 53 -123.14 32.06 -26.54
N THR A 54 -124.42 32.40 -26.79
CA THR A 54 -125.17 31.93 -27.98
C THR A 54 -125.18 32.90 -29.15
N MET A 55 -124.63 34.12 -28.97
CA MET A 55 -124.42 35.13 -30.01
C MET A 55 -125.74 35.63 -30.65
N LYS A 56 -126.83 35.63 -29.87
CA LYS A 56 -128.18 35.97 -30.29
C LYS A 56 -128.90 36.87 -29.28
N GLN A 57 -129.92 37.55 -29.78
CA GLN A 57 -130.90 38.32 -29.01
C GLN A 57 -132.31 37.88 -29.43
N TYR A 58 -133.31 38.04 -28.56
CA TYR A 58 -134.68 37.60 -28.84
C TYR A 58 -135.74 38.60 -28.38
N ARG A 59 -136.93 38.55 -28.97
CA ARG A 59 -138.10 39.35 -28.58
C ARG A 59 -139.35 38.49 -28.51
N THR A 60 -140.35 38.94 -27.77
CA THR A 60 -141.58 38.18 -27.51
C THR A 60 -142.84 39.02 -27.76
N ARG A 61 -143.99 38.36 -27.88
CA ARG A 61 -145.33 38.98 -27.91
C ARG A 61 -146.37 38.06 -27.28
N THR A 62 -147.53 38.59 -26.91
CA THR A 62 -148.59 37.83 -26.23
C THR A 62 -149.89 37.80 -27.04
N ILE A 63 -150.84 36.97 -26.63
CA ILE A 63 -152.17 36.87 -27.23
C ILE A 63 -153.08 37.90 -26.55
N VAL A 64 -153.62 38.82 -27.33
CA VAL A 64 -154.55 39.89 -26.87
C VAL A 64 -156.01 39.42 -27.00
N LYS A 65 -156.31 38.57 -27.98
CA LYS A 65 -157.59 37.89 -28.15
C LYS A 65 -157.35 36.48 -28.68
N ALA A 66 -157.88 35.46 -28.02
CA ALA A 66 -157.78 34.08 -28.50
C ALA A 66 -158.82 33.81 -29.62
N GLN A 67 -158.53 32.83 -30.47
CA GLN A 67 -159.46 32.37 -31.52
C GLN A 67 -160.71 31.70 -30.91
N SER A 68 -161.86 31.81 -31.59
CA SER A 68 -163.04 30.99 -31.32
C SER A 68 -163.82 30.66 -32.60
N GLY A 69 -164.47 29.49 -32.61
CA GLY A 69 -165.07 28.94 -33.83
C GLY A 69 -163.99 28.65 -34.88
N TRP A 70 -164.24 29.05 -36.13
CA TRP A 70 -163.35 28.81 -37.28
C TRP A 70 -162.28 29.91 -37.51
N GLY A 71 -161.96 30.69 -36.47
CA GLY A 71 -160.96 31.76 -36.56
C GLY A 71 -159.51 31.26 -36.66
N ARG A 72 -158.61 32.15 -37.10
CA ARG A 72 -157.17 31.88 -37.30
C ARG A 72 -156.38 31.74 -36.00
N ALA A 73 -155.45 30.79 -36.02
CA ALA A 73 -154.52 30.52 -34.93
C ALA A 73 -153.45 31.61 -34.76
N CYS A 74 -153.03 31.78 -33.50
CA CYS A 74 -152.05 32.78 -33.11
C CYS A 74 -150.67 32.45 -33.71
N PRO A 75 -150.00 33.41 -34.37
CA PRO A 75 -148.66 33.20 -34.92
C PRO A 75 -147.60 33.12 -33.82
N VAL A 76 -146.37 32.73 -34.19
CA VAL A 76 -145.25 32.56 -33.23
C VAL A 76 -145.03 33.79 -32.34
N LEU A 77 -144.73 33.49 -31.07
CA LEU A 77 -144.69 34.44 -29.95
C LEU A 77 -143.26 34.78 -29.46
N ILE A 78 -142.22 34.13 -30.02
CA ILE A 78 -140.80 34.43 -29.77
C ILE A 78 -140.05 34.44 -31.11
N GLU A 79 -139.14 35.41 -31.30
CA GLU A 79 -138.25 35.53 -32.47
C GLU A 79 -136.80 35.71 -32.01
N TYR A 80 -135.84 35.02 -32.65
CA TYR A 80 -134.40 35.08 -32.35
C TYR A 80 -133.60 35.62 -33.55
N VAL A 81 -132.69 36.56 -33.31
CA VAL A 81 -131.80 37.14 -34.35
C VAL A 81 -130.35 37.14 -33.86
N ALA A 82 -129.40 36.98 -34.79
CA ALA A 82 -127.96 37.01 -34.48
C ALA A 82 -127.49 38.41 -34.08
N CYS A 83 -126.53 38.47 -33.15
CA CYS A 83 -125.89 39.70 -32.70
C CYS A 83 -124.98 40.29 -33.79
N LYS A 84 -124.86 41.63 -33.82
CA LYS A 84 -123.93 42.32 -34.72
C LYS A 84 -122.50 42.16 -34.18
N PRO A 85 -121.52 41.69 -34.98
CA PRO A 85 -120.11 41.67 -34.59
C PRO A 85 -119.59 43.06 -34.25
N VAL A 86 -118.70 43.15 -33.26
CA VAL A 86 -118.06 44.39 -32.81
C VAL A 86 -116.54 44.21 -32.95
N PRO A 87 -115.86 44.92 -33.88
CA PRO A 87 -114.42 44.79 -34.05
C PRO A 87 -113.65 45.37 -32.86
N CYS A 88 -112.38 44.96 -32.70
CA CYS A 88 -111.48 45.62 -31.77
C CYS A 88 -111.24 47.08 -32.20
N GLU A 89 -111.37 48.02 -31.26
CA GLU A 89 -111.05 49.44 -31.44
C GLU A 89 -109.77 49.77 -30.66
N LEU A 90 -108.78 50.36 -31.33
CA LEU A 90 -107.49 50.73 -30.75
C LEU A 90 -107.38 52.23 -30.57
N SER A 91 -106.57 52.66 -29.60
CA SER A 91 -106.24 54.08 -29.44
C SER A 91 -105.47 54.60 -30.66
N ALA A 92 -105.43 55.92 -30.79
CA ALA A 92 -104.37 56.56 -31.54
C ALA A 92 -103.00 56.09 -30.99
N TRP A 93 -101.98 56.06 -31.87
CA TRP A 93 -100.61 55.88 -31.43
C TRP A 93 -100.16 57.07 -30.59
N SER A 94 -99.31 56.83 -29.59
CA SER A 94 -98.52 57.87 -28.96
C SER A 94 -97.61 58.57 -29.98
N ASP A 95 -97.09 59.72 -29.58
CA ASP A 95 -95.89 60.25 -30.22
C ASP A 95 -94.72 59.26 -30.09
N TYR A 96 -93.71 59.44 -30.95
CA TYR A 96 -92.46 58.70 -30.83
C TYR A 96 -91.63 59.21 -29.65
N SER A 97 -90.94 58.30 -28.99
CA SER A 97 -89.86 58.60 -28.05
C SER A 97 -88.78 59.48 -28.70
N THR A 98 -87.94 60.08 -27.86
CA THR A 98 -86.61 60.50 -28.29
C THR A 98 -85.83 59.33 -28.90
N CYS A 99 -84.87 59.64 -29.78
CA CYS A 99 -83.95 58.63 -30.30
C CYS A 99 -83.04 58.12 -29.18
N SER A 100 -82.89 56.80 -29.11
CA SER A 100 -81.99 56.13 -28.17
C SER A 100 -81.39 54.90 -28.86
N GLY A 101 -80.07 54.89 -28.99
CA GLY A 101 -79.34 53.81 -29.66
C GLY A 101 -79.69 53.65 -31.15
N GLY A 102 -79.96 54.74 -31.88
CA GLY A 102 -80.30 54.70 -33.31
C GLY A 102 -81.78 54.47 -33.64
N TYR A 103 -82.65 54.29 -32.64
CA TYR A 103 -84.08 54.00 -32.86
C TYR A 103 -85.00 54.84 -31.98
N LYS A 104 -86.26 55.00 -32.41
CA LYS A 104 -87.34 55.58 -31.62
C LYS A 104 -88.61 54.72 -31.72
N LYS A 105 -89.43 54.76 -30.67
CA LYS A 105 -90.59 53.86 -30.49
C LYS A 105 -91.87 54.62 -30.17
N ARG A 106 -93.02 54.07 -30.55
CA ARG A 106 -94.35 54.53 -30.11
C ARG A 106 -95.27 53.35 -29.78
N THR A 107 -96.26 53.57 -28.94
CA THR A 107 -97.18 52.53 -28.47
C THR A 107 -98.65 52.95 -28.57
N ARG A 108 -99.57 51.98 -28.48
CA ARG A 108 -101.01 52.21 -28.40
C ARG A 108 -101.68 51.12 -27.55
N THR A 109 -102.91 51.36 -27.14
CA THR A 109 -103.69 50.42 -26.30
C THR A 109 -104.97 49.97 -26.99
N ILE A 110 -105.56 48.90 -26.46
CA ILE A 110 -106.92 48.48 -26.79
C ILE A 110 -107.88 49.43 -26.06
N VAL A 111 -108.76 50.10 -26.81
CA VAL A 111 -109.86 50.91 -26.25
C VAL A 111 -111.09 50.03 -26.04
N LYS A 112 -111.25 48.99 -26.86
CA LYS A 112 -112.37 48.06 -26.82
C LYS A 112 -111.99 46.74 -27.47
N ASP A 113 -112.17 45.64 -26.76
CA ASP A 113 -111.93 44.30 -27.29
C ASP A 113 -112.95 43.90 -28.37
N ALA A 114 -112.54 42.97 -29.24
CA ALA A 114 -113.42 42.40 -30.24
C ALA A 114 -114.48 41.51 -29.58
N LEU A 115 -115.75 41.85 -29.76
CA LEU A 115 -116.89 41.09 -29.24
C LEU A 115 -117.76 40.53 -30.38
N TYR A 116 -118.48 39.45 -30.06
CA TYR A 116 -119.39 38.76 -30.98
C TYR A 116 -118.76 38.38 -32.34
N GLY A 117 -117.47 38.00 -32.34
CA GLY A 117 -116.75 37.54 -33.54
C GLY A 117 -116.20 38.65 -34.44
N GLY A 118 -116.04 39.88 -33.93
CA GLY A 118 -115.33 40.95 -34.63
C GLY A 118 -113.83 40.68 -34.84
N THR A 119 -113.18 41.52 -35.65
CA THR A 119 -111.75 41.38 -35.97
C THR A 119 -110.85 41.64 -34.76
N PRO A 120 -109.84 40.79 -34.49
CA PRO A 120 -108.93 40.95 -33.37
C PRO A 120 -107.98 42.15 -33.56
N CYS A 121 -107.36 42.55 -32.45
CA CYS A 121 -106.47 43.70 -32.36
C CYS A 121 -105.12 43.48 -33.08
N GLY A 122 -104.58 44.55 -33.68
CA GLY A 122 -103.25 44.55 -34.33
C GLY A 122 -102.07 44.77 -33.36
N VAL A 123 -100.89 45.12 -33.87
CA VAL A 123 -99.69 45.38 -33.04
C VAL A 123 -99.83 46.64 -32.17
N MET A 124 -99.20 46.61 -30.99
CA MET A 124 -99.27 47.68 -29.95
C MET A 124 -97.99 48.51 -29.79
N GLU A 125 -96.90 48.12 -30.45
CA GLU A 125 -95.62 48.85 -30.49
C GLU A 125 -95.16 48.98 -31.95
N GLU A 126 -94.56 50.12 -32.29
CA GLU A 126 -93.90 50.37 -33.57
C GLU A 126 -92.52 51.01 -33.31
N THR A 127 -91.47 50.52 -33.99
CA THR A 127 -90.09 50.99 -33.86
C THR A 127 -89.56 51.42 -35.23
N ILE A 128 -88.94 52.60 -35.33
CA ILE A 128 -88.32 53.11 -36.57
C ILE A 128 -86.92 53.65 -36.26
N ALA A 129 -85.99 53.47 -37.19
CA ALA A 129 -84.63 54.03 -37.09
C ALA A 129 -84.61 55.56 -37.15
N CYS A 130 -83.65 56.15 -36.46
CA CYS A 130 -83.36 57.58 -36.51
C CYS A 130 -82.40 57.91 -37.67
N LYS A 131 -82.22 59.21 -37.97
CA LYS A 131 -81.23 59.64 -38.96
C LYS A 131 -79.87 59.78 -38.26
N PRO A 132 -78.80 59.15 -38.74
CA PRO A 132 -77.47 59.32 -38.16
C PRO A 132 -76.99 60.76 -38.31
N VAL A 133 -76.12 61.19 -37.40
CA VAL A 133 -75.41 62.47 -37.46
C VAL A 133 -73.91 62.18 -37.44
N ASP A 134 -73.22 62.49 -38.52
CA ASP A 134 -71.78 62.29 -38.67
C ASP A 134 -70.97 63.32 -37.86
N CYS A 135 -69.75 62.96 -37.44
CA CYS A 135 -68.88 63.89 -36.73
C CYS A 135 -68.41 65.04 -37.64
N TYR A 136 -68.48 66.27 -37.12
CA TYR A 136 -67.95 67.47 -37.77
C TYR A 136 -66.87 68.11 -36.90
N VAL A 137 -65.77 68.53 -37.52
CA VAL A 137 -64.55 69.01 -36.85
C VAL A 137 -64.14 70.41 -37.32
N SER A 138 -63.39 71.14 -36.50
CA SER A 138 -62.92 72.48 -36.82
C SER A 138 -61.80 72.48 -37.87
N ARG A 139 -61.44 73.68 -38.36
CA ARG A 139 -60.20 73.86 -39.13
C ARG A 139 -59.00 73.56 -38.24
N TRP A 140 -57.93 73.06 -38.84
CA TRP A 140 -56.65 72.91 -38.18
C TRP A 140 -56.16 74.23 -37.55
N SER A 141 -55.56 74.10 -36.37
CA SER A 141 -54.76 75.15 -35.74
C SER A 141 -53.55 75.49 -36.60
N ASP A 142 -52.97 76.66 -36.36
CA ASP A 142 -51.61 76.93 -36.80
C ASP A 142 -50.64 75.93 -36.16
N TRP A 143 -49.51 75.68 -36.82
CA TRP A 143 -48.51 74.70 -36.36
C TRP A 143 -47.78 75.19 -35.10
N SER A 144 -47.52 74.27 -34.16
CA SER A 144 -46.66 74.54 -33.01
C SER A 144 -45.25 74.96 -33.44
N ALA A 145 -44.49 75.57 -32.53
CA ALA A 145 -43.03 75.64 -32.70
C ALA A 145 -42.41 74.22 -32.83
N CYS A 146 -41.27 74.12 -33.52
CA CYS A 146 -40.52 72.86 -33.64
C CYS A 146 -40.09 72.36 -32.25
N ALA A 147 -40.48 71.14 -31.87
CA ALA A 147 -39.98 70.47 -30.68
C ALA A 147 -38.46 70.27 -30.81
N ALA A 148 -37.69 70.83 -29.86
CA ALA A 148 -36.24 70.96 -29.99
C ALA A 148 -35.48 69.62 -30.14
N LEU A 149 -36.00 68.56 -29.50
CA LEU A 149 -35.35 67.24 -29.45
C LEU A 149 -35.60 66.40 -30.70
N ASP A 150 -36.86 66.27 -31.15
CA ASP A 150 -37.27 65.36 -32.22
C ASP A 150 -37.80 66.04 -33.48
N GLY A 151 -37.84 67.37 -33.52
CA GLY A 151 -38.12 68.15 -34.72
C GLY A 151 -39.59 68.22 -35.14
N LYS A 152 -40.52 67.71 -34.32
CA LYS A 152 -41.93 67.69 -34.68
C LYS A 152 -42.60 69.06 -34.52
N GLN A 153 -43.52 69.37 -35.42
CA GLN A 153 -44.59 70.35 -35.18
C GLN A 153 -45.92 69.63 -35.19
N ILE A 154 -46.82 70.05 -34.30
CA ILE A 154 -48.15 69.49 -34.15
C ILE A 154 -49.18 70.57 -34.49
N SER A 155 -50.25 70.18 -35.18
CA SER A 155 -51.45 70.97 -35.41
C SER A 155 -52.65 70.15 -34.99
N THR A 156 -53.62 70.78 -34.33
CA THR A 156 -54.78 70.12 -33.72
C THR A 156 -56.09 70.72 -34.22
N ARG A 157 -57.19 69.97 -34.11
CA ARG A 157 -58.55 70.46 -34.37
C ARG A 157 -59.54 69.84 -33.40
N ASP A 158 -60.62 70.55 -33.16
CA ASP A 158 -61.64 70.22 -32.17
C ASP A 158 -62.86 69.56 -32.84
N VAL A 159 -63.59 68.76 -32.06
CA VAL A 159 -64.91 68.25 -32.48
C VAL A 159 -65.96 69.34 -32.26
N LEU A 160 -66.57 69.80 -33.36
CA LEU A 160 -67.66 70.78 -33.34
C LEU A 160 -69.03 70.10 -33.20
N VAL A 161 -69.19 68.91 -33.76
CA VAL A 161 -70.38 68.05 -33.63
C VAL A 161 -69.92 66.62 -33.41
N TYR A 162 -70.28 66.04 -32.26
CA TYR A 162 -70.03 64.63 -31.96
C TYR A 162 -70.98 63.73 -32.76
N PRO A 163 -70.56 62.50 -33.14
CA PRO A 163 -71.41 61.60 -33.89
C PRO A 163 -72.50 60.97 -33.02
N TYR A 164 -73.72 60.88 -33.56
CA TYR A 164 -74.88 60.31 -32.89
C TYR A 164 -75.65 59.34 -33.81
N ASP A 165 -76.42 58.42 -33.19
CA ASP A 165 -77.31 57.47 -33.86
C ASP A 165 -76.69 56.68 -35.04
N GLY A 166 -75.40 56.37 -34.93
CA GLY A 166 -74.66 55.55 -35.90
C GLY A 166 -73.92 56.31 -37.01
N GLY A 167 -73.81 57.65 -36.90
CA GLY A 167 -73.01 58.45 -37.82
C GLY A 167 -71.50 58.19 -37.75
N ALA A 168 -70.79 58.64 -38.77
CA ALA A 168 -69.35 58.41 -38.96
C ALA A 168 -68.50 59.01 -37.82
N ALA A 169 -67.52 58.24 -37.37
CA ALA A 169 -66.55 58.66 -36.36
C ALA A 169 -65.69 59.84 -36.85
N CYS A 170 -65.18 60.63 -35.89
CA CYS A 170 -64.38 61.81 -36.20
C CYS A 170 -63.07 61.43 -36.91
N PRO A 171 -62.68 62.15 -37.99
CA PRO A 171 -61.36 62.00 -38.58
C PRO A 171 -60.27 62.57 -37.64
N ASP A 172 -59.01 62.21 -37.88
CA ASP A 172 -57.89 62.48 -36.97
C ASP A 172 -57.87 63.92 -36.44
N LEU A 173 -57.80 64.08 -35.12
CA LEU A 173 -57.84 65.39 -34.42
C LEU A 173 -56.45 66.02 -34.25
N VAL A 174 -55.40 65.29 -34.63
CA VAL A 174 -53.99 65.70 -34.50
C VAL A 174 -53.25 65.31 -35.78
N GLN A 175 -52.47 66.24 -36.34
CA GLN A 175 -51.55 65.99 -37.45
C GLN A 175 -50.14 66.45 -37.07
N THR A 176 -49.11 65.84 -37.69
CA THR A 176 -47.69 66.09 -37.39
C THR A 176 -46.90 66.35 -38.67
N GLN A 177 -46.02 67.34 -38.64
CA GLN A 177 -44.98 67.56 -39.65
C GLN A 177 -43.59 67.65 -38.99
N TRP A 178 -42.53 67.59 -39.80
CA TRP A 178 -41.14 67.56 -39.33
C TRP A 178 -40.38 68.79 -39.83
N CYS A 179 -39.65 69.45 -38.92
CA CYS A 179 -38.75 70.54 -39.26
C CYS A 179 -37.48 70.02 -39.94
N PRO A 180 -36.83 70.80 -40.84
CA PRO A 180 -35.56 70.41 -41.45
C PRO A 180 -34.50 70.13 -40.38
N LYS A 181 -33.83 68.98 -40.48
CA LYS A 181 -32.78 68.59 -39.54
C LYS A 181 -31.58 69.54 -39.64
N VAL A 182 -30.99 69.84 -38.48
CA VAL A 182 -29.69 70.53 -38.40
C VAL A 182 -28.69 69.55 -37.79
N ASP A 183 -27.74 69.08 -38.58
CA ASP A 183 -26.67 68.21 -38.13
C ASP A 183 -25.58 69.02 -37.40
N CYS A 184 -24.86 68.37 -36.48
CA CYS A 184 -23.81 69.06 -35.74
C CYS A 184 -22.60 69.39 -36.63
N VAL A 185 -22.26 70.69 -36.71
CA VAL A 185 -21.03 71.17 -37.34
C VAL A 185 -20.01 71.51 -36.25
N VAL A 186 -18.76 71.11 -36.47
CA VAL A 186 -17.62 71.36 -35.60
C VAL A 186 -16.55 72.11 -36.38
N GLY A 187 -15.84 73.02 -35.70
CA GLY A 187 -14.71 73.74 -36.29
C GLY A 187 -13.47 72.87 -36.48
N GLU A 188 -12.41 73.48 -37.00
CA GLU A 188 -11.09 72.87 -37.04
C GLU A 188 -10.53 72.62 -35.63
N TYR A 189 -9.58 71.70 -35.53
CA TYR A 189 -8.84 71.48 -34.29
C TYR A 189 -7.82 72.59 -34.05
N GLY A 190 -7.72 73.05 -32.81
CA GLY A 190 -6.61 73.89 -32.38
C GLY A 190 -5.27 73.15 -32.37
N SER A 191 -4.22 73.87 -31.96
CA SER A 191 -2.89 73.30 -31.75
C SER A 191 -2.91 72.12 -30.79
N TRP A 192 -1.96 71.19 -30.97
CA TRP A 192 -1.65 70.17 -29.98
C TRP A 192 -1.14 70.82 -28.68
N SER A 193 -1.51 70.22 -27.55
CA SER A 193 -0.85 70.45 -26.27
C SER A 193 0.63 70.02 -26.32
N GLU A 194 1.39 70.43 -25.31
CA GLU A 194 2.63 69.74 -24.96
C GLU A 194 2.36 68.27 -24.60
N CYS A 195 3.41 67.44 -24.63
CA CYS A 195 3.32 66.04 -24.25
C CYS A 195 3.19 65.92 -22.73
N ASP A 196 2.15 65.25 -22.24
CA ASP A 196 2.01 64.87 -20.84
C ASP A 196 3.17 63.92 -20.45
N PRO A 197 4.03 64.29 -19.48
CA PRO A 197 5.15 63.46 -19.05
C PRO A 197 4.73 62.11 -18.46
N ALA A 198 3.53 62.00 -17.88
CA ALA A 198 3.05 60.80 -17.22
C ALA A 198 2.37 59.80 -18.17
N THR A 199 1.65 60.29 -19.19
CA THR A 199 0.92 59.43 -20.14
C THR A 199 1.56 59.32 -21.52
N GLY A 200 2.53 60.19 -21.86
CA GLY A 200 3.11 60.28 -23.20
C GLY A 200 2.16 60.79 -24.27
N ALA A 201 0.94 61.20 -23.91
CA ALA A 201 -0.07 61.71 -24.83
C ALA A 201 0.02 63.23 -24.98
N LYS A 202 -0.34 63.72 -26.17
CA LYS A 202 -0.72 65.10 -26.43
C LYS A 202 -2.13 65.12 -27.00
N THR A 203 -2.87 66.19 -26.71
CA THR A 203 -4.29 66.32 -27.09
C THR A 203 -4.53 67.61 -27.83
N ARG A 204 -5.57 67.65 -28.67
CA ARG A 204 -6.09 68.89 -29.26
C ARG A 204 -7.60 68.86 -29.26
N THR A 205 -8.22 70.03 -29.20
CA THR A 205 -9.69 70.15 -29.17
C THR A 205 -10.22 71.04 -30.28
N ARG A 206 -11.46 70.77 -30.68
CA ARG A 206 -12.28 71.59 -31.58
C ARG A 206 -13.59 71.95 -30.89
N LYS A 207 -14.20 73.07 -31.28
CA LYS A 207 -15.49 73.53 -30.74
C LYS A 207 -16.64 73.20 -31.69
N ILE A 208 -17.82 72.98 -31.13
CA ILE A 208 -19.06 72.95 -31.90
C ILE A 208 -19.31 74.36 -32.47
N THR A 209 -19.51 74.46 -33.78
CA THR A 209 -19.87 75.71 -34.48
C THR A 209 -21.35 75.75 -34.83
N THR A 210 -22.02 74.60 -34.91
CA THR A 210 -23.48 74.49 -35.03
C THR A 210 -23.94 73.29 -34.22
N ALA A 211 -24.76 73.51 -33.20
CA ALA A 211 -25.32 72.42 -32.38
C ALA A 211 -26.41 71.66 -33.17
N PRO A 212 -26.56 70.34 -32.97
CA PRO A 212 -27.58 69.57 -33.65
C PRO A 212 -28.97 69.93 -33.14
N LEU A 213 -29.94 70.06 -34.04
CA LEU A 213 -31.35 70.33 -33.72
C LEU A 213 -32.26 69.37 -34.49
N TYR A 214 -33.46 69.15 -33.95
CA TYR A 214 -34.56 68.48 -34.66
C TYR A 214 -34.24 67.04 -35.09
N GLY A 215 -33.45 66.33 -34.28
CA GLY A 215 -33.01 64.96 -34.56
C GLY A 215 -31.95 64.83 -35.66
N GLY A 216 -31.16 65.88 -35.92
CA GLY A 216 -29.93 65.81 -36.72
C GLY A 216 -28.81 64.99 -36.07
N VAL A 217 -27.74 64.75 -36.82
CA VAL A 217 -26.59 63.92 -36.42
C VAL A 217 -25.83 64.56 -35.25
N ALA A 218 -25.61 63.78 -34.20
CA ALA A 218 -24.86 64.18 -33.01
C ALA A 218 -23.38 64.49 -33.34
N CYS A 219 -22.77 65.37 -32.55
CA CYS A 219 -21.41 65.85 -32.81
C CYS A 219 -20.38 64.70 -32.77
N PRO A 220 -19.43 64.65 -33.72
CA PRO A 220 -18.26 63.77 -33.61
C PRO A 220 -17.37 64.21 -32.44
N THR A 221 -16.39 63.38 -32.07
CA THR A 221 -15.48 63.65 -30.96
C THR A 221 -14.82 65.03 -31.07
N LEU A 222 -14.89 65.80 -29.99
CA LEU A 222 -14.34 67.15 -29.90
C LEU A 222 -12.87 67.17 -29.48
N THR A 223 -12.36 66.06 -28.93
CA THR A 223 -10.97 65.86 -28.55
C THR A 223 -10.33 64.83 -29.48
N ASP A 224 -9.09 65.09 -29.88
CA ASP A 224 -8.21 64.18 -30.61
C ASP A 224 -6.94 63.95 -29.79
N VAL A 225 -6.38 62.74 -29.87
CA VAL A 225 -5.32 62.25 -28.98
C VAL A 225 -4.24 61.56 -29.83
N ALA A 226 -3.01 62.02 -29.69
CA ALA A 226 -1.84 61.41 -30.33
C ALA A 226 -0.76 61.15 -29.29
N TYR A 227 -0.01 60.08 -29.46
CA TYR A 227 1.13 59.78 -28.61
C TYR A 227 2.39 60.49 -29.12
N CYS A 228 3.23 60.94 -28.19
CA CYS A 228 4.55 61.46 -28.49
C CYS A 228 5.52 60.31 -28.76
N THR A 229 6.59 60.56 -29.51
CA THR A 229 7.60 59.54 -29.80
C THR A 229 8.28 59.11 -28.52
N ALA A 230 8.22 57.81 -28.20
CA ALA A 230 8.94 57.22 -27.08
C ALA A 230 10.44 57.54 -27.18
N VAL A 231 11.04 57.91 -26.04
CA VAL A 231 12.48 58.14 -25.90
C VAL A 231 13.00 57.09 -24.94
N ASP A 232 13.81 56.15 -25.44
CA ASP A 232 14.43 55.11 -24.63
C ASP A 232 15.56 55.68 -23.75
N CYS A 233 15.82 55.04 -22.61
CA CYS A 233 16.91 55.47 -21.73
C CYS A 233 18.28 55.17 -22.34
N VAL A 234 19.07 56.21 -22.57
CA VAL A 234 20.49 56.09 -22.93
C VAL A 234 21.32 56.22 -21.65
N MET A 235 22.10 55.18 -21.35
CA MET A 235 23.05 55.16 -20.24
C MET A 235 24.47 55.36 -20.77
N SER A 236 25.38 55.85 -19.92
CA SER A 236 26.80 55.91 -20.26
C SER A 236 27.41 54.52 -20.39
N GLU A 237 28.59 54.45 -20.99
CA GLU A 237 29.50 53.34 -20.73
C GLU A 237 29.77 53.19 -19.22
N TYR A 238 30.08 51.98 -18.79
CA TYR A 238 30.49 51.74 -17.41
C TYR A 238 31.89 52.31 -17.15
N THR A 239 32.10 52.81 -15.94
CA THR A 239 33.43 53.07 -15.40
C THR A 239 34.27 51.80 -15.39
N ALA A 240 35.60 51.96 -15.28
CA ALA A 240 36.47 50.85 -14.91
C ALA A 240 35.99 50.20 -13.60
N TRP A 241 36.24 48.89 -13.46
CA TRP A 241 36.02 48.17 -12.21
C TRP A 241 36.80 48.80 -11.06
N SER A 242 36.19 48.90 -9.89
CA SER A 242 36.88 49.25 -8.66
C SER A 242 38.00 48.26 -8.35
N THR A 243 38.93 48.67 -7.48
CA THR A 243 39.73 47.70 -6.72
C THR A 243 38.82 46.72 -5.99
N CYS A 244 39.31 45.51 -5.73
CA CYS A 244 38.57 44.53 -4.94
C CYS A 244 38.26 45.09 -3.54
N ASN A 245 37.00 44.97 -3.10
CA ASN A 245 36.63 45.28 -1.73
C ASN A 245 36.87 44.06 -0.85
N GLU A 246 37.85 44.13 0.05
CA GLU A 246 38.24 42.98 0.90
C GLU A 246 37.13 42.48 1.82
N ALA A 247 36.18 43.35 2.22
CA ALA A 247 35.10 42.99 3.14
C ALA A 247 33.92 42.30 2.45
N THR A 248 33.73 42.49 1.14
CA THR A 248 32.63 41.86 0.37
C THR A 248 33.10 40.82 -0.65
N GLY A 249 34.39 40.83 -1.03
CA GLY A 249 34.93 39.97 -2.08
C GLY A 249 34.42 40.29 -3.49
N LEU A 250 33.89 41.51 -3.69
CA LEU A 250 33.36 41.98 -4.97
C LEU A 250 34.17 43.17 -5.50
N LYS A 251 34.22 43.30 -6.82
CA LYS A 251 34.58 44.53 -7.55
C LYS A 251 33.33 45.11 -8.22
N THR A 252 33.20 46.43 -8.20
CA THR A 252 31.99 47.15 -8.62
C THR A 252 32.31 48.16 -9.71
N ARG A 253 31.43 48.33 -10.69
CA ARG A 253 31.48 49.43 -11.65
C ARG A 253 30.13 50.13 -11.75
N THR A 254 30.13 51.40 -12.15
CA THR A 254 28.91 52.22 -12.23
C THR A 254 28.81 52.93 -13.57
N ARG A 255 27.60 53.36 -13.93
CA ARG A 255 27.30 54.18 -15.11
C ARG A 255 26.19 55.18 -14.76
N THR A 256 26.07 56.25 -15.52
CA THR A 256 25.03 57.28 -15.32
C THR A 256 23.98 57.22 -16.42
N VAL A 257 22.83 57.84 -16.17
CA VAL A 257 21.83 58.10 -17.21
C VAL A 257 22.27 59.34 -17.99
N VAL A 258 22.44 59.20 -19.30
CA VAL A 258 22.78 60.29 -20.23
C VAL A 258 21.52 60.89 -20.86
N THR A 259 20.50 60.06 -21.09
CA THR A 259 19.17 60.50 -21.51
C THR A 259 18.13 59.67 -20.78
N PRO A 260 17.26 60.26 -19.94
CA PRO A 260 16.22 59.52 -19.24
C PRO A 260 15.12 59.08 -20.20
N SER A 261 14.52 57.92 -19.91
CA SER A 261 13.36 57.42 -20.66
C SER A 261 12.15 58.34 -20.51
N ASN A 262 11.53 58.73 -21.62
CA ASN A 262 10.34 59.58 -21.65
C ASN A 262 9.25 58.99 -22.56
N PHE A 263 8.00 59.39 -22.33
CA PHE A 263 6.83 59.08 -23.16
C PHE A 263 6.63 57.58 -23.47
N GLY A 264 6.93 56.72 -22.49
CA GLY A 264 6.76 55.26 -22.62
C GLY A 264 7.94 54.50 -23.23
N GLY A 265 9.09 55.15 -23.45
CA GLY A 265 10.33 54.47 -23.86
C GLY A 265 10.92 53.55 -22.79
N VAL A 266 11.83 52.67 -23.20
CA VAL A 266 12.46 51.63 -22.36
C VAL A 266 13.20 52.26 -21.18
N ALA A 267 12.80 51.87 -19.97
CA ALA A 267 13.39 52.36 -18.73
C ALA A 267 14.87 51.95 -18.57
N CYS A 268 15.63 52.76 -17.84
CA CYS A 268 17.05 52.50 -17.58
C CYS A 268 17.27 51.17 -16.85
N GLY A 269 18.25 50.39 -17.31
CA GLY A 269 18.71 49.19 -16.60
C GLY A 269 19.56 49.54 -15.37
N ALA A 270 20.17 48.51 -14.76
CA ALA A 270 21.01 48.70 -13.58
C ALA A 270 22.17 49.71 -13.85
N LEU A 271 22.31 50.68 -12.94
CA LEU A 271 23.36 51.71 -12.98
C LEU A 271 24.64 51.30 -12.23
N ALA A 272 24.59 50.21 -11.48
CA ALA A 272 25.74 49.56 -10.86
C ALA A 272 25.77 48.08 -11.30
N ASP A 273 26.97 47.54 -11.42
CA ASP A 273 27.24 46.14 -11.76
C ASP A 273 28.34 45.61 -10.82
N THR A 274 28.19 44.37 -10.36
CA THR A 274 29.06 43.76 -9.34
C THR A 274 29.43 42.34 -9.73
N THR A 275 30.72 42.05 -9.73
CA THR A 275 31.26 40.72 -10.01
C THR A 275 32.22 40.29 -8.89
N PRO A 276 32.38 38.99 -8.59
CA PRO A 276 33.40 38.51 -7.67
C PRO A 276 34.79 39.04 -8.03
N CYS A 277 35.61 39.28 -7.01
CA CYS A 277 37.04 39.44 -7.20
C CYS A 277 37.65 38.14 -7.73
N ASP A 278 38.74 38.26 -8.46
CA ASP A 278 39.41 37.11 -9.05
C ASP A 278 40.00 36.24 -7.91
N PRO A 279 39.80 34.91 -7.94
CA PRO A 279 40.17 34.03 -6.83
C PRO A 279 41.67 34.05 -6.57
N ILE A 280 42.05 34.11 -5.29
CA ILE A 280 43.45 34.00 -4.86
C ILE A 280 43.61 32.64 -4.18
N ASP A 281 44.27 31.72 -4.87
CA ASP A 281 44.61 30.40 -4.37
C ASP A 281 45.61 30.46 -3.22
N CYS A 282 45.55 29.50 -2.30
CA CYS A 282 46.50 29.46 -1.19
C CYS A 282 47.90 29.03 -1.65
N VAL A 283 48.87 29.94 -1.50
CA VAL A 283 50.30 29.65 -1.72
C VAL A 283 50.97 29.30 -0.39
N VAL A 284 51.82 28.29 -0.43
CA VAL A 284 52.56 27.75 0.72
C VAL A 284 54.06 27.88 0.49
N GLY A 285 54.80 28.13 1.56
CA GLY A 285 56.26 28.21 1.54
C GLY A 285 56.94 26.84 1.47
N GLU A 286 58.26 26.87 1.55
CA GLU A 286 59.07 25.65 1.64
C GLU A 286 58.80 24.87 2.94
N TRP A 287 59.08 23.58 2.90
CA TRP A 287 59.02 22.71 4.08
C TRP A 287 60.15 23.05 5.05
N GLY A 288 59.80 23.20 6.33
CA GLY A 288 60.78 23.21 7.42
C GLY A 288 61.53 21.87 7.53
N ALA A 289 62.54 21.86 8.39
CA ALA A 289 63.25 20.64 8.73
C ALA A 289 62.30 19.55 9.28
N TRP A 290 62.66 18.28 9.08
CA TRP A 290 62.04 17.19 9.83
C TRP A 290 62.36 17.36 11.31
N GLY A 291 61.34 17.32 12.16
CA GLY A 291 61.53 17.08 13.59
C GLY A 291 62.06 15.68 13.86
N ASP A 292 62.36 15.40 15.12
CA ASP A 292 62.82 14.08 15.57
C ASP A 292 61.75 12.99 15.42
N CYS A 293 62.18 11.73 15.46
CA CYS A 293 61.28 10.59 15.53
C CYS A 293 60.59 10.57 16.90
N ASN A 294 59.28 10.81 16.94
CA ASN A 294 58.50 10.61 18.15
C ASN A 294 58.53 9.13 18.55
N LEU A 295 58.76 8.86 19.84
CA LEU A 295 58.87 7.50 20.37
C LEU A 295 57.50 6.80 20.43
N ASP A 296 56.41 7.54 20.63
CA ASP A 296 55.06 6.98 20.84
C ASP A 296 54.39 6.50 19.55
N ASP A 297 54.42 7.30 18.48
CA ASP A 297 53.77 6.98 17.19
C ASP A 297 54.75 6.63 16.07
N GLY A 298 56.06 6.64 16.36
CA GLY A 298 57.14 6.33 15.42
C GLY A 298 57.22 7.25 14.21
N ALA A 299 56.59 8.42 14.27
CA ALA A 299 56.56 9.37 13.17
C ALA A 299 57.43 10.60 13.47
N LYS A 300 58.16 11.04 12.45
CA LYS A 300 58.68 12.41 12.38
C LYS A 300 57.79 13.25 11.48
N LYS A 301 57.65 14.52 11.82
CA LYS A 301 56.73 15.47 11.16
C LYS A 301 57.49 16.73 10.76
N ARG A 302 57.06 17.36 9.67
CA ARG A 302 57.50 18.71 9.27
C ARG A 302 56.31 19.53 8.82
N THR A 303 56.44 20.85 8.91
CA THR A 303 55.40 21.81 8.53
C THR A 303 55.92 22.82 7.53
N ARG A 304 55.00 23.48 6.81
CA ARG A 304 55.30 24.64 5.94
C ARG A 304 54.32 25.78 6.21
N PRO A 305 54.77 27.05 6.18
CA PRO A 305 53.89 28.19 6.38
C PRO A 305 53.01 28.43 5.16
N VAL A 306 51.84 29.04 5.37
CA VAL A 306 51.06 29.67 4.31
C VAL A 306 51.70 31.02 4.02
N THR A 307 52.15 31.25 2.78
CA THR A 307 52.75 32.53 2.35
C THR A 307 51.73 33.44 1.68
N THR A 308 50.63 32.88 1.16
CA THR A 308 49.47 33.65 0.68
C THR A 308 48.20 32.92 1.10
N PRO A 309 47.39 33.47 2.02
CA PRO A 309 46.14 32.84 2.42
C PRO A 309 45.10 32.93 1.29
N VAL A 310 44.24 31.91 1.20
CA VAL A 310 43.13 31.90 0.25
C VAL A 310 42.21 33.12 0.42
N LYS A 311 41.86 33.78 -0.68
CA LYS A 311 40.82 34.82 -0.73
C LYS A 311 39.88 34.60 -1.92
N TYR A 312 38.69 35.18 -1.82
CA TYR A 312 37.70 35.28 -2.90
C TYR A 312 37.32 33.95 -3.59
N GLY A 313 37.33 32.84 -2.84
CA GLY A 313 36.93 31.52 -3.34
C GLY A 313 38.01 30.73 -4.09
N GLY A 314 39.28 31.12 -3.99
CA GLY A 314 40.40 30.34 -4.51
C GLY A 314 40.58 28.97 -3.83
N ALA A 315 41.52 28.18 -4.36
CA ALA A 315 41.84 26.85 -3.88
C ALA A 315 42.34 26.86 -2.42
N ALA A 316 41.83 25.92 -1.63
CA ALA A 316 42.29 25.67 -0.27
C ALA A 316 43.75 25.19 -0.24
N CYS A 317 44.46 25.48 0.85
CA CYS A 317 45.87 25.14 0.99
C CYS A 317 46.11 23.63 0.86
N PRO A 318 47.13 23.18 0.09
CA PRO A 318 47.60 21.80 0.16
C PRO A 318 48.16 21.49 1.55
N ALA A 319 48.29 20.21 1.90
CA ALA A 319 48.68 19.76 3.23
C ALA A 319 49.87 20.57 3.82
N LEU A 320 49.65 21.17 4.99
CA LEU A 320 50.61 22.05 5.69
C LEU A 320 51.54 21.28 6.64
N THR A 321 51.21 20.01 6.91
CA THR A 321 52.00 19.06 7.70
C THR A 321 52.26 17.82 6.87
N GLU A 322 53.49 17.33 6.85
CA GLU A 322 53.88 16.05 6.27
C GLU A 322 54.39 15.12 7.39
N THR A 323 54.00 13.85 7.32
CA THR A 323 54.30 12.83 8.31
C THR A 323 55.06 11.70 7.64
N LEU A 324 56.24 11.35 8.15
CA LEU A 324 57.04 10.23 7.67
C LEU A 324 57.36 9.31 8.85
N TYR A 325 57.05 8.02 8.70
CA TYR A 325 57.38 7.01 9.71
C TYR A 325 58.89 6.71 9.70
N CYS A 326 59.45 6.57 10.89
CA CYS A 326 60.85 6.21 11.07
C CYS A 326 61.08 4.72 10.83
N THR A 327 62.32 4.34 10.52
CA THR A 327 62.68 2.95 10.21
C THR A 327 62.43 2.06 11.42
N LYS A 328 61.55 1.07 11.26
CA LYS A 328 61.24 0.08 12.29
C LYS A 328 62.51 -0.60 12.79
N GLN A 329 62.59 -0.79 14.11
CA GLN A 329 63.67 -1.53 14.76
C GLN A 329 63.07 -2.73 15.47
N ASP A 330 63.46 -3.92 15.07
CA ASP A 330 63.03 -5.17 15.69
C ASP A 330 63.84 -5.45 16.96
N CYS A 331 63.22 -6.06 17.97
CA CYS A 331 63.92 -6.40 19.21
C CYS A 331 64.97 -7.48 18.98
N GLN A 332 66.22 -7.19 19.36
CA GLN A 332 67.30 -8.18 19.42
C GLN A 332 67.51 -8.60 20.87
N VAL A 333 67.64 -9.89 21.12
CA VAL A 333 67.88 -10.46 22.45
C VAL A 333 69.33 -10.92 22.60
N ASN A 334 69.83 -10.92 23.83
CA ASN A 334 71.09 -11.56 24.17
C ASN A 334 70.94 -13.10 24.16
N ASP A 335 72.08 -13.79 24.18
CA ASP A 335 72.11 -15.24 24.36
C ASP A 335 71.45 -15.68 25.67
N TRP A 336 71.02 -16.94 25.71
CA TRP A 336 70.41 -17.53 26.89
C TRP A 336 71.43 -17.66 28.03
N GLY A 337 71.03 -17.23 29.23
CA GLY A 337 71.74 -17.56 30.46
C GLY A 337 71.72 -19.07 30.76
N SER A 338 72.55 -19.49 31.71
CA SER A 338 72.59 -20.87 32.20
C SER A 338 71.24 -21.34 32.72
N TRP A 339 70.96 -22.63 32.57
CA TRP A 339 69.82 -23.28 33.22
C TRP A 339 69.93 -23.20 34.74
N SER A 340 68.79 -23.02 35.40
CA SER A 340 68.64 -23.18 36.85
C SER A 340 68.99 -24.60 37.28
N SER A 341 69.20 -24.77 38.58
CA SER A 341 69.04 -26.09 39.21
C SER A 341 67.62 -26.64 38.97
N CYS A 342 67.49 -27.96 38.95
CA CYS A 342 66.20 -28.63 38.84
C CYS A 342 65.35 -28.38 40.08
N ASN A 343 64.11 -27.92 39.88
CA ASN A 343 63.14 -27.76 40.94
C ASN A 343 62.51 -29.12 41.29
N PHE A 344 62.77 -29.59 42.52
CA PHE A 344 62.29 -30.88 43.02
C PHE A 344 60.76 -31.02 43.04
N ALA A 345 60.00 -29.93 43.16
CA ALA A 345 58.54 -29.96 43.23
C ALA A 345 57.86 -30.00 41.85
N THR A 346 58.47 -29.41 40.81
CA THR A 346 57.89 -29.35 39.46
C THR A 346 58.56 -30.27 38.46
N GLY A 347 59.78 -30.75 38.74
CA GLY A 347 60.58 -31.56 37.82
C GLY A 347 61.09 -30.78 36.61
N LYS A 348 61.25 -29.45 36.73
CA LYS A 348 61.65 -28.56 35.64
C LYS A 348 62.83 -27.66 36.01
N LYS A 349 63.51 -27.16 34.97
CA LYS A 349 64.60 -26.18 35.00
C LYS A 349 64.23 -25.00 34.10
N THR A 350 64.60 -23.78 34.48
CA THR A 350 64.30 -22.56 33.71
C THR A 350 65.56 -21.80 33.35
N ARG A 351 65.51 -20.97 32.31
CA ARG A 351 66.55 -19.99 31.97
C ARG A 351 65.95 -18.71 31.41
N SER A 352 66.70 -17.62 31.48
CA SER A 352 66.27 -16.32 30.99
C SER A 352 67.32 -15.65 30.09
N ARG A 353 66.88 -14.65 29.34
CA ARG A 353 67.70 -13.73 28.52
C ARG A 353 67.10 -12.34 28.57
N THR A 354 67.90 -11.32 28.27
CA THR A 354 67.46 -9.92 28.22
C THR A 354 67.44 -9.40 26.78
N PRO A 355 66.61 -8.38 26.47
CA PRO A 355 66.80 -7.57 25.28
C PRO A 355 68.20 -6.96 25.25
N LYS A 356 68.85 -7.03 24.09
CA LYS A 356 70.07 -6.32 23.73
C LYS A 356 69.74 -4.99 23.07
N ILE A 357 68.70 -4.99 22.25
CA ILE A 357 68.08 -3.85 21.59
C ILE A 357 66.57 -4.02 21.73
N TYR A 358 65.88 -3.03 22.26
CA TYR A 358 64.41 -3.02 22.35
C TYR A 358 63.78 -2.70 20.99
N ASP A 359 62.59 -3.22 20.74
CA ASP A 359 61.80 -2.81 19.58
C ASP A 359 61.40 -1.33 19.66
N LEU A 360 61.45 -0.64 18.52
CA LEU A 360 61.03 0.75 18.38
C LEU A 360 60.19 0.94 17.11
N PHE A 361 59.30 1.91 17.15
CA PHE A 361 58.47 2.35 16.01
C PHE A 361 57.60 1.23 15.40
N GLY A 362 57.20 0.25 16.23
CA GLY A 362 56.37 -0.88 15.81
C GLY A 362 57.11 -1.92 14.98
N GLY A 363 58.40 -2.14 15.23
CA GLY A 363 59.11 -3.36 14.83
C GLY A 363 58.60 -4.61 15.55
N GLN A 364 59.23 -5.76 15.32
CA GLN A 364 58.86 -7.02 15.96
C GLN A 364 59.27 -7.02 17.44
N ALA A 365 58.25 -7.13 18.31
CA ALA A 365 58.41 -7.24 19.75
C ALA A 365 59.27 -8.45 20.16
N CYS A 366 59.97 -8.31 21.30
CA CYS A 366 60.91 -9.32 21.77
C CYS A 366 60.31 -10.75 21.85
N PRO A 367 61.01 -11.78 21.31
CA PRO A 367 60.63 -13.18 21.55
C PRO A 367 60.77 -13.53 23.03
N THR A 368 60.20 -14.66 23.45
CA THR A 368 60.16 -15.09 24.86
C THR A 368 61.51 -14.96 25.56
N LEU A 369 61.51 -14.23 26.68
CA LEU A 369 62.70 -13.91 27.49
C LEU A 369 62.94 -14.92 28.62
N SER A 370 62.04 -15.88 28.79
CA SER A 370 62.12 -17.01 29.72
C SER A 370 61.78 -18.30 28.97
N GLU A 371 62.49 -19.38 29.29
CA GLU A 371 62.29 -20.72 28.75
C GLU A 371 62.28 -21.74 29.90
N GLU A 372 61.42 -22.75 29.79
CA GLU A 372 61.25 -23.81 30.77
C GLU A 372 61.39 -25.17 30.08
N ALA A 373 62.19 -26.06 30.66
CA ALA A 373 62.41 -27.42 30.18
C ALA A 373 62.25 -28.44 31.31
N SER A 374 61.83 -29.66 30.97
CA SER A 374 61.82 -30.79 31.91
C SER A 374 63.24 -31.14 32.36
N CYS A 375 63.36 -31.60 33.60
CA CYS A 375 64.59 -32.19 34.11
C CYS A 375 64.82 -33.59 33.53
N ASP A 376 66.10 -33.96 33.43
CA ASP A 376 66.54 -35.21 32.81
C ASP A 376 66.20 -36.37 33.76
N ALA A 377 65.46 -37.36 33.24
CA ALA A 377 64.85 -38.42 34.04
C ALA A 377 65.90 -39.32 34.71
N VAL A 378 65.82 -39.45 36.03
CA VAL A 378 66.73 -40.29 36.83
C VAL A 378 66.04 -41.60 37.14
N ALA A 379 66.42 -42.68 36.46
CA ALA A 379 65.91 -44.01 36.73
C ALA A 379 66.37 -44.55 38.10
N CYS A 380 65.59 -45.48 38.67
CA CYS A 380 65.98 -46.20 39.88
C CYS A 380 67.26 -47.02 39.65
N GLN A 381 68.14 -47.06 40.66
CA GLN A 381 69.27 -47.99 40.71
C GLN A 381 69.11 -48.93 41.90
N LEU A 382 69.37 -50.21 41.67
CA LEU A 382 69.35 -51.27 42.67
C LEU A 382 70.79 -51.72 43.00
N SER A 383 70.98 -52.30 44.17
CA SER A 383 72.18 -53.05 44.52
C SER A 383 72.15 -54.46 43.93
N ASP A 384 73.32 -55.11 43.95
CA ASP A 384 73.45 -56.53 43.64
C ASP A 384 72.63 -57.39 44.61
N TRP A 385 72.26 -58.58 44.14
CA TRP A 385 71.54 -59.55 44.96
C TRP A 385 72.40 -60.09 46.11
N GLY A 386 71.84 -60.09 47.31
CA GLY A 386 72.40 -60.78 48.47
C GLY A 386 72.46 -62.30 48.28
N ALA A 387 73.12 -62.97 49.23
CA ALA A 387 73.20 -64.43 49.24
C ALA A 387 71.81 -65.09 49.36
N TRP A 388 71.69 -66.29 48.80
CA TRP A 388 70.50 -67.14 48.99
C TRP A 388 70.39 -67.59 50.45
N SER A 389 69.16 -67.65 50.97
CA SER A 389 68.83 -68.29 52.23
C SER A 389 69.19 -69.78 52.22
N GLY A 390 69.25 -70.38 53.42
CA GLY A 390 69.11 -71.83 53.54
C GLY A 390 67.78 -72.32 52.94
N CYS A 391 67.72 -73.59 52.57
CA CYS A 391 66.50 -74.20 52.06
C CYS A 391 65.47 -74.37 53.19
N TYR A 392 64.24 -73.87 53.01
CA TYR A 392 63.15 -74.03 53.97
C TYR A 392 62.60 -75.47 53.92
N PRO A 393 62.65 -76.24 55.01
CA PRO A 393 62.37 -77.69 54.98
C PRO A 393 60.95 -78.08 54.52
N THR A 394 59.97 -77.19 54.68
CA THR A 394 58.56 -77.45 54.37
C THR A 394 58.14 -77.04 52.95
N THR A 395 58.86 -76.14 52.31
CA THR A 395 58.52 -75.59 50.99
C THR A 395 59.54 -75.95 49.90
N LEU A 396 60.69 -76.51 50.29
CA LEU A 396 61.84 -76.80 49.41
C LEU A 396 62.25 -75.60 48.55
N LYS A 397 62.12 -74.39 49.13
CA LYS A 397 62.50 -73.10 48.53
C LYS A 397 63.62 -72.41 49.32
N LYS A 398 64.35 -71.55 48.62
CA LYS A 398 65.30 -70.57 49.13
C LYS A 398 64.99 -69.20 48.53
N THR A 399 65.30 -68.12 49.22
CA THR A 399 65.02 -66.74 48.78
C THR A 399 66.24 -65.84 48.90
N ARG A 400 66.26 -64.72 48.18
CA ARG A 400 67.27 -63.65 48.33
C ARG A 400 66.67 -62.28 48.10
N SER A 401 67.38 -61.23 48.53
CA SER A 401 66.92 -59.83 48.45
C SER A 401 68.00 -58.86 47.98
N ARG A 402 67.58 -57.67 47.56
CA ARG A 402 68.42 -56.51 47.20
C ARG A 402 67.76 -55.20 47.66
N SER A 403 68.48 -54.08 47.56
CA SER A 403 68.05 -52.75 48.04
C SER A 403 68.10 -51.68 46.94
N ILE A 404 67.43 -50.55 47.17
CA ILE A 404 67.50 -49.38 46.29
C ILE A 404 68.72 -48.54 46.68
N THR A 405 69.64 -48.33 45.74
CA THR A 405 70.85 -47.49 45.91
C THR A 405 70.65 -46.07 45.38
N ARG A 406 69.73 -45.88 44.42
CA ARG A 406 69.30 -44.57 43.94
C ARG A 406 67.79 -44.57 43.71
N GLN A 407 67.06 -43.70 44.40
CA GLN A 407 65.64 -43.50 44.15
C GLN A 407 65.42 -42.83 42.79
N PRO A 408 64.33 -43.15 42.06
CA PRO A 408 64.00 -42.49 40.82
C PRO A 408 63.57 -41.03 41.08
N MET A 409 63.96 -40.13 40.18
CA MET A 409 63.57 -38.71 40.21
C MET A 409 63.18 -38.23 38.81
N TYR A 410 62.42 -37.13 38.74
CA TYR A 410 62.06 -36.45 37.50
C TYR A 410 61.40 -37.36 36.44
N GLY A 411 60.55 -38.30 36.88
CA GLY A 411 59.83 -39.23 36.00
C GLY A 411 60.64 -40.42 35.49
N GLY A 412 61.84 -40.68 36.04
CA GLY A 412 62.60 -41.88 35.71
C GLY A 412 61.93 -43.19 36.17
N ALA A 413 62.33 -44.29 35.53
CA ALA A 413 61.71 -45.60 35.72
C ALA A 413 61.74 -46.09 37.18
N ALA A 414 60.63 -46.71 37.60
CA ALA A 414 60.47 -47.34 38.90
C ALA A 414 61.41 -48.54 39.09
N CYS A 415 61.58 -48.98 40.33
CA CYS A 415 62.46 -50.08 40.69
C CYS A 415 61.80 -51.45 40.45
N ASP A 416 62.56 -52.40 39.90
CA ASP A 416 62.18 -53.82 39.83
C ASP A 416 62.08 -54.49 41.22
N SER A 417 61.64 -55.75 41.26
CA SER A 417 61.47 -56.51 42.50
C SER A 417 62.74 -56.56 43.36
N LEU A 418 62.55 -56.46 44.68
CA LEU A 418 63.61 -56.50 45.68
C LEU A 418 63.83 -57.90 46.28
N THR A 419 63.08 -58.91 45.82
CA THR A 419 63.11 -60.31 46.28
C THR A 419 63.01 -61.30 45.11
N GLU A 420 63.58 -62.49 45.29
CA GLU A 420 63.60 -63.60 44.34
C GLU A 420 63.51 -64.95 45.08
N GLU A 421 62.89 -65.97 44.48
CA GLU A 421 62.73 -67.32 45.04
C GLU A 421 63.22 -68.42 44.07
N ALA A 422 63.78 -69.51 44.60
CA ALA A 422 64.19 -70.70 43.83
C ALA A 422 64.01 -71.99 44.65
N THR A 423 64.04 -73.17 44.02
CA THR A 423 63.81 -74.49 44.66
C THR A 423 65.09 -75.28 44.99
N CYS A 424 64.94 -76.43 45.67
CA CYS A 424 66.00 -77.32 46.17
C CYS A 424 65.92 -78.77 45.61
N VAL A 425 67.02 -79.53 45.67
CA VAL A 425 67.21 -80.90 45.15
C VAL A 425 67.84 -81.80 46.23
N VAL A 426 67.49 -83.10 46.29
CA VAL A 426 67.97 -84.04 47.34
C VAL A 426 68.22 -85.47 46.81
N ASP A 427 69.46 -85.97 46.87
CA ASP A 427 69.90 -87.24 46.28
C ASP A 427 69.76 -88.50 47.17
N CYS A 428 69.85 -89.71 46.57
CA CYS A 428 69.87 -90.99 47.29
C CYS A 428 71.21 -91.28 48.00
N VAL A 429 71.16 -91.96 49.15
CA VAL A 429 72.33 -92.48 49.88
C VAL A 429 72.18 -93.98 50.16
N LEU A 430 73.25 -94.76 49.91
CA LEU A 430 73.37 -96.20 50.22
C LEU A 430 74.27 -96.43 51.45
N SER A 431 74.16 -97.61 52.06
CA SER A 431 75.09 -98.09 53.09
C SER A 431 76.38 -98.68 52.49
N ASP A 432 77.36 -98.91 53.36
CA ASP A 432 78.53 -99.74 53.08
C ASP A 432 78.17 -101.21 52.82
N TRP A 433 79.14 -101.92 52.23
CA TRP A 433 79.09 -103.36 51.93
C TRP A 433 79.52 -104.21 53.13
N SER A 434 78.90 -105.39 53.27
CA SER A 434 79.33 -106.42 54.22
C SER A 434 80.72 -106.97 53.88
N SER A 435 81.32 -107.67 54.84
CA SER A 435 82.49 -108.53 54.59
C SER A 435 82.15 -109.65 53.61
N TRP A 436 83.20 -110.17 52.96
CA TRP A 436 83.14 -111.38 52.12
C TRP A 436 83.00 -112.65 52.98
N SER A 437 82.24 -113.63 52.49
CA SER A 437 82.18 -114.96 53.10
C SER A 437 83.51 -115.73 53.03
N ALA A 438 83.64 -116.79 53.83
CA ALA A 438 84.75 -117.74 53.68
C ALA A 438 84.71 -118.44 52.30
N CYS A 439 85.89 -118.87 51.82
CA CYS A 439 86.04 -119.62 50.57
C CYS A 439 85.42 -121.01 50.65
N ASN A 440 84.51 -121.33 49.73
CA ASN A 440 83.90 -122.66 49.63
C ASN A 440 84.88 -123.63 48.93
N PHE A 441 85.27 -124.71 49.61
CA PHE A 441 86.25 -125.68 49.10
C PHE A 441 85.80 -126.49 47.86
N VAL A 442 84.50 -126.50 47.55
CA VAL A 442 83.92 -127.20 46.39
C VAL A 442 83.86 -126.30 45.15
N THR A 443 83.64 -124.99 45.32
CA THR A 443 83.41 -124.05 44.20
C THR A 443 84.46 -122.96 44.05
N GLY A 444 85.28 -122.70 45.06
CA GLY A 444 86.33 -121.68 45.03
C GLY A 444 85.81 -120.23 45.06
N LEU A 445 84.60 -119.96 45.58
CA LEU A 445 83.95 -118.63 45.56
C LEU A 445 83.56 -118.08 46.96
N LYS A 446 83.30 -116.76 47.01
CA LYS A 446 82.86 -115.94 48.18
C LYS A 446 81.91 -114.77 47.82
N THR A 447 81.08 -114.27 48.76
CA THR A 447 79.92 -113.36 48.49
C THR A 447 79.74 -112.21 49.53
N ARG A 448 79.09 -111.07 49.20
CA ARG A 448 78.71 -109.94 50.11
C ARG A 448 77.49 -109.07 49.68
N THR A 449 76.90 -108.24 50.56
CA THR A 449 75.67 -107.42 50.31
C THR A 449 75.61 -106.01 51.00
N ARG A 450 74.61 -105.15 50.69
CA ARG A 450 74.35 -103.82 51.34
C ARG A 450 72.88 -103.32 51.27
N GLN A 451 72.57 -102.12 51.81
CA GLN A 451 71.21 -101.52 51.95
C GLN A 451 71.10 -100.03 51.52
N VAL A 452 69.88 -99.44 51.55
CA VAL A 452 69.57 -98.03 51.25
C VAL A 452 69.37 -97.23 52.54
N VAL A 453 69.82 -95.97 52.60
CA VAL A 453 69.78 -95.11 53.81
C VAL A 453 68.93 -93.84 53.63
N THR A 454 68.92 -93.24 52.43
CA THR A 454 68.12 -92.04 52.14
C THR A 454 67.50 -92.14 50.75
N PHE A 455 66.20 -91.88 50.63
CA PHE A 455 65.48 -91.89 49.35
C PHE A 455 65.55 -90.51 48.67
N PRO A 456 65.70 -90.45 47.34
CA PRO A 456 65.84 -89.19 46.61
C PRO A 456 64.50 -88.42 46.51
N GLN A 457 64.58 -87.10 46.45
CA GLN A 457 63.45 -86.19 46.22
C GLN A 457 63.82 -85.06 45.24
N THR A 458 62.80 -84.44 44.65
CA THR A 458 62.88 -83.28 43.72
C THR A 458 64.06 -83.33 42.73
N ASN A 459 64.01 -84.30 41.81
CA ASN A 459 65.02 -84.58 40.77
C ASN A 459 66.41 -85.08 41.25
N GLY A 460 66.55 -85.48 42.51
CA GLY A 460 67.77 -86.15 42.99
C GLY A 460 68.00 -87.55 42.40
N ALA A 461 69.26 -88.00 42.44
CA ALA A 461 69.76 -89.22 41.79
C ALA A 461 69.29 -90.53 42.46
N ALA A 462 69.09 -91.56 41.63
CA ALA A 462 68.60 -92.88 42.05
C ALA A 462 69.70 -93.82 42.60
N CYS A 463 69.27 -94.84 43.35
CA CYS A 463 70.12 -95.74 44.13
C CYS A 463 70.64 -96.95 43.30
N GLY A 464 71.87 -97.41 43.59
CA GLY A 464 72.52 -98.56 42.92
C GLY A 464 72.37 -99.93 43.61
N ALA A 465 73.04 -100.95 43.04
CA ALA A 465 72.89 -102.37 43.40
C ALA A 465 73.52 -102.81 44.75
N THR A 466 73.10 -104.01 45.23
CA THR A 466 73.16 -104.44 46.64
C THR A 466 73.73 -105.86 46.91
N SER A 467 74.26 -106.61 45.93
CA SER A 467 74.87 -107.96 46.11
C SER A 467 76.06 -108.20 45.15
N GLU A 468 77.08 -109.00 45.55
CA GLU A 468 78.34 -109.23 44.79
C GLU A 468 79.02 -110.59 45.09
N THR A 469 79.83 -111.15 44.16
CA THR A 469 80.47 -112.50 44.24
C THR A 469 81.90 -112.54 43.63
N ALA A 470 82.85 -113.30 44.18
CA ALA A 470 84.27 -113.39 43.74
C ALA A 470 84.95 -114.76 44.06
N ALA A 471 86.23 -114.96 43.69
CA ALA A 471 86.97 -116.25 43.75
C ALA A 471 88.11 -116.35 44.82
N CYS A 472 88.91 -117.44 44.81
CA CYS A 472 89.90 -117.84 45.84
C CYS A 472 91.28 -118.28 45.24
N ASP A 473 92.32 -118.43 46.08
CA ASP A 473 93.74 -118.23 45.69
C ASP A 473 94.67 -119.51 45.77
N PRO A 474 95.80 -119.60 45.00
CA PRO A 474 96.70 -120.79 44.91
C PRO A 474 97.76 -121.01 46.03
N VAL A 475 98.42 -122.19 46.08
CA VAL A 475 99.52 -122.55 47.03
C VAL A 475 100.60 -123.49 46.43
N ASP A 476 101.90 -123.20 46.62
CA ASP A 476 103.05 -123.85 45.94
C ASP A 476 103.88 -124.90 46.75
N CYS A 477 104.70 -125.70 46.06
CA CYS A 477 105.65 -126.70 46.63
C CYS A 477 106.95 -126.06 47.18
N GLN A 478 107.59 -126.66 48.20
CA GLN A 478 108.86 -126.18 48.81
C GLN A 478 109.84 -127.33 49.13
N VAL A 479 111.15 -127.02 49.25
CA VAL A 479 112.25 -127.97 49.48
C VAL A 479 113.24 -127.53 50.56
N SER A 480 114.15 -128.43 50.97
CA SER A 480 115.22 -128.17 51.96
C SER A 480 116.52 -127.66 51.33
N ASP A 481 117.45 -127.25 52.21
CA ASP A 481 118.83 -126.94 51.86
C ASP A 481 119.68 -128.19 51.53
N TRP A 482 120.87 -127.93 50.98
CA TRP A 482 121.88 -128.89 50.55
C TRP A 482 122.81 -129.33 51.69
N SER A 483 123.33 -130.57 51.60
CA SER A 483 124.37 -131.08 52.49
C SER A 483 125.76 -130.47 52.20
N ASP A 484 126.72 -130.71 53.10
CA ASP A 484 128.13 -130.38 52.85
C ASP A 484 128.74 -131.21 51.71
N TRP A 485 129.77 -130.62 51.10
CA TRP A 485 130.61 -131.23 50.07
C TRP A 485 131.58 -132.27 50.63
N SER A 486 131.68 -133.42 49.96
CA SER A 486 132.63 -134.48 50.35
C SER A 486 134.11 -134.09 50.28
N GLY A 487 134.97 -134.83 51.01
CA GLY A 487 136.43 -134.66 50.94
C GLY A 487 136.99 -135.04 49.57
N CYS A 488 137.94 -134.25 49.06
CA CYS A 488 138.40 -134.40 47.68
C CYS A 488 139.07 -135.76 47.39
N ASN A 489 138.58 -136.45 46.35
CA ASN A 489 139.13 -137.72 45.93
C ASN A 489 140.45 -137.54 45.15
N GLN A 490 141.58 -137.94 45.73
CA GLN A 490 142.91 -137.85 45.09
C GLN A 490 143.05 -138.57 43.74
N LYS A 491 142.11 -139.45 43.36
CA LYS A 491 142.15 -140.24 42.11
C LYS A 491 141.33 -139.61 40.96
N THR A 492 140.41 -138.69 41.27
CA THR A 492 139.56 -137.99 40.29
C THR A 492 139.54 -136.47 40.44
N MET A 493 140.10 -135.95 41.53
CA MET A 493 140.10 -134.54 41.94
C MET A 493 138.70 -133.90 42.03
N GLN A 494 137.72 -134.63 42.61
CA GLN A 494 136.31 -134.20 42.71
C GLN A 494 135.60 -134.48 44.08
N ARG A 495 134.46 -133.81 44.30
CA ARG A 495 133.55 -133.88 45.48
C ARG A 495 132.05 -133.66 45.14
N THR A 496 131.11 -134.00 46.04
CA THR A 496 129.63 -134.16 45.77
C THR A 496 128.72 -133.83 46.99
N HIS A 497 127.43 -133.42 46.78
CA HIS A 497 126.41 -133.18 47.85
C HIS A 497 124.89 -133.28 47.42
N ILE A 498 123.90 -133.31 48.35
CA ILE A 498 122.45 -133.68 48.11
C ILE A 498 121.36 -132.96 49.00
N ARG A 499 120.03 -133.08 48.71
CA ARG A 499 118.88 -132.50 49.52
C ARG A 499 117.48 -133.21 49.47
N GLN A 500 116.41 -132.63 50.09
CA GLN A 500 115.04 -133.21 50.32
C GLN A 500 113.85 -132.21 50.09
N ILE A 501 112.58 -132.63 50.26
CA ILE A 501 111.32 -131.85 50.01
C ILE A 501 110.58 -131.50 51.34
N THR A 502 109.86 -130.36 51.40
CA THR A 502 109.20 -129.85 52.63
C THR A 502 107.73 -129.41 52.52
N THR A 503 107.17 -129.07 51.35
CA THR A 503 105.73 -128.70 51.21
C THR A 503 105.16 -129.15 49.86
N TYR A 504 103.89 -129.55 49.81
CA TYR A 504 103.17 -129.99 48.60
C TYR A 504 102.20 -128.91 48.08
N PRO A 505 102.01 -128.77 46.75
CA PRO A 505 101.19 -127.72 46.16
C PRO A 505 99.68 -128.03 46.18
N ALA A 506 98.86 -126.98 46.17
CA ALA A 506 97.40 -127.04 46.13
C ALA A 506 96.81 -125.86 45.33
N TYR A 507 95.52 -125.97 44.95
CA TYR A 507 94.75 -124.92 44.24
C TYR A 507 95.44 -124.34 42.97
N GLY A 508 96.36 -125.09 42.33
CA GLY A 508 97.03 -124.72 41.08
C GLY A 508 98.53 -124.36 41.18
N GLY A 509 99.17 -124.50 42.35
CA GLY A 509 100.59 -124.14 42.53
C GLY A 509 101.63 -125.10 41.92
N GLN A 510 102.90 -124.66 41.94
CA GLN A 510 104.06 -125.24 41.26
C GLN A 510 104.67 -126.47 41.96
N ALA A 511 105.47 -127.25 41.22
CA ALA A 511 106.15 -128.47 41.69
C ALA A 511 107.65 -128.26 42.05
N CYS A 512 108.24 -129.22 42.76
CA CYS A 512 109.56 -129.07 43.42
C CYS A 512 110.81 -129.43 42.56
N PRO A 513 111.98 -128.77 42.79
CA PRO A 513 113.22 -128.91 42.00
C PRO A 513 114.20 -130.03 42.43
N ALA A 514 115.34 -130.14 41.71
CA ALA A 514 116.35 -131.21 41.77
C ALA A 514 117.28 -131.22 43.02
N LEU A 515 117.94 -132.38 43.26
CA LEU A 515 118.40 -132.80 44.60
C LEU A 515 119.85 -133.40 44.72
N SER A 516 120.74 -133.34 43.71
CA SER A 516 122.12 -133.87 43.76
C SER A 516 123.12 -133.13 42.82
N GLU A 517 124.38 -132.87 43.23
CA GLU A 517 125.38 -132.08 42.47
C GLU A 517 126.89 -132.42 42.76
N SER A 518 127.86 -132.08 41.89
CA SER A 518 129.31 -132.47 41.95
C SER A 518 130.32 -131.47 41.34
N GLU A 519 131.52 -131.27 41.94
CA GLU A 519 132.59 -130.32 41.49
C GLU A 519 134.06 -130.83 41.66
N ALA A 520 135.08 -129.99 41.36
CA ALA A 520 136.52 -130.35 41.27
C ALA A 520 137.48 -129.51 42.15
N CYS A 521 138.74 -129.96 42.36
CA CYS A 521 139.63 -129.47 43.44
C CYS A 521 141.01 -128.88 43.05
N SER A 522 141.46 -127.84 43.78
CA SER A 522 142.85 -127.39 43.98
C SER A 522 142.93 -126.48 45.23
N GLY A 523 144.06 -126.06 45.82
CA GLY A 523 145.50 -126.32 45.60
C GLY A 523 146.37 -125.45 46.56
N GLN A 524 147.68 -125.70 46.66
CA GLN A 524 148.64 -124.85 47.43
C GLN A 524 150.05 -124.87 46.81
N GLN A 525 150.79 -123.77 47.01
CA GLN A 525 152.24 -123.76 47.25
C GLN A 525 152.54 -122.71 48.33
#